data_AF-A0A9P3MKR2-F1
#
_entry.id   AF-A0A9P3MKR2-F1
#
_cell.length_a   1.000
_cell.length_b   1.000
_cell.length_c   1.000
_cell.angle_alpha   90.00
_cell.angle_beta   90.00
_cell.angle_gamma   90.00
#
_symmetry.space_group_name_H-M   'P 1'
#
loop_
_entity.id
_entity.type
_entity.pdbx_description
1 polymer ?
#
loop_
_entity_poly.entity_id
_entity_poly.type
_entity_poly.pdbx_seq_one_letter_code
_entity_poly.pdbx_strand_id
1 'polypeptide(L)'
;MPEGVMWLWLVCVLVAIVRVNSSIPAIFTFGDSTADVGENNYLPFSSFKANFMPYGINYIPMSGRFSDGRLVGDFLGKLATMPGDLLIRLKSEAHFVLRSSVHWP
;
A
#
# COMPACT_ATOMS: atom_id res chain seq x y z
N MET A 1 21.87 -2.37 -44.70
CA MET A 1 20.53 -2.69 -44.12
C MET A 1 19.52 -1.80 -44.80
N PRO A 2 18.30 -2.26 -45.15
CA PRO A 2 17.33 -1.44 -45.87
C PRO A 2 16.87 -0.27 -44.98
N GLU A 3 16.83 0.93 -45.53
CA GLU A 3 16.39 2.19 -44.86
C GLU A 3 15.08 2.01 -44.07
N GLY A 4 14.14 1.22 -44.59
CA GLY A 4 12.84 0.96 -43.94
C GLY A 4 12.91 0.16 -42.62
N VAL A 5 13.94 -0.66 -42.42
CA VAL A 5 14.11 -1.43 -41.17
C VAL A 5 14.50 -0.50 -40.03
N MET A 6 15.29 0.54 -40.31
CA MET A 6 15.72 1.51 -39.32
C MET A 6 14.54 2.34 -38.80
N TRP A 7 13.66 2.80 -39.70
CA TRP A 7 12.45 3.53 -39.33
C TRP A 7 11.46 2.70 -38.52
N LEU A 8 11.27 1.43 -38.90
CA LEU A 8 10.42 0.51 -38.14
C LEU A 8 10.97 0.31 -36.72
N TRP A 9 12.28 0.13 -36.59
CA TRP A 9 12.94 -0.04 -35.29
C TRP A 9 12.78 1.21 -34.42
N LEU A 10 12.94 2.40 -35.01
CA LEU A 10 12.79 3.68 -34.33
C LEU A 10 11.35 3.91 -33.84
N VAL A 11 10.35 3.58 -34.67
CA VAL A 11 8.93 3.61 -34.28
C VAL A 11 8.65 2.64 -33.14
N CYS A 12 9.17 1.41 -33.20
CA CYS A 12 9.01 0.43 -32.12
C CYS A 12 9.59 0.92 -30.79
N VAL A 13 10.77 1.55 -30.82
CA VAL A 13 11.39 2.13 -29.61
C VAL A 13 10.56 3.29 -29.06
N LEU A 14 10.08 4.19 -29.92
CA LEU A 14 9.24 5.30 -29.48
C LEU A 14 7.92 4.80 -28.86
N VAL A 15 7.28 3.81 -29.47
CA VAL A 15 6.06 3.19 -28.93
C VAL A 15 6.35 2.51 -27.58
N ALA A 16 7.47 1.80 -27.44
CA ALA A 16 7.85 1.16 -26.18
C ALA A 16 8.07 2.19 -25.05
N ILE A 17 8.72 3.31 -25.35
CA ILE A 17 8.94 4.42 -24.39
C ILE A 17 7.61 5.03 -23.94
N VAL A 18 6.69 5.30 -24.88
CA VAL A 18 5.36 5.87 -24.59
C VAL A 18 4.49 4.90 -23.76
N ARG A 19 4.74 3.60 -23.85
CA ARG A 19 4.01 2.56 -23.11
C ARG A 19 4.53 2.31 -21.70
N VAL A 20 5.63 2.94 -21.28
CA VAL A 20 6.12 2.81 -19.90
C VAL A 20 5.13 3.52 -18.97
N ASN A 21 4.20 2.75 -18.42
CA ASN A 21 3.33 3.21 -17.36
C ASN A 21 3.97 2.84 -16.01
N SER A 22 4.37 3.85 -15.24
CA SER A 22 4.95 3.66 -13.90
C SER A 22 3.83 3.42 -12.88
N SER A 23 3.20 2.24 -12.96
CA SER A 23 2.25 1.81 -11.93
C SER A 23 3.01 1.36 -10.69
N ILE A 24 2.69 1.92 -9.52
CA ILE A 24 3.24 1.48 -8.25
C ILE A 24 2.41 0.27 -7.79
N PRO A 25 2.97 -0.94 -7.69
CA PRO A 25 2.20 -2.14 -7.41
C PRO A 25 1.82 -2.27 -5.93
N ALA A 26 2.67 -1.81 -5.01
CA ALA A 26 2.44 -1.87 -3.57
C ALA A 26 3.30 -0.85 -2.81
N ILE A 27 2.84 -0.47 -1.62
CA ILE A 27 3.58 0.33 -0.63
C ILE A 27 3.64 -0.49 0.66
N PHE A 28 4.84 -0.66 1.20
CA PHE A 28 5.06 -1.30 2.49
C PHE A 28 5.45 -0.23 3.52
N THR A 29 4.70 -0.16 4.61
CA THR A 29 4.93 0.79 5.70
C THR A 29 5.39 0.04 6.94
N PHE A 30 6.56 0.39 7.46
CA PHE A 30 7.10 -0.09 8.72
C PHE A 30 7.23 1.08 9.69
N GLY A 31 6.97 0.86 10.97
CA GLY A 31 7.07 1.92 11.97
C GLY A 31 6.44 1.55 13.30
N ASP A 32 6.08 2.60 14.03
CA ASP A 32 5.37 2.52 15.31
C ASP A 32 3.86 2.79 15.14
N SER A 33 3.19 3.16 16.23
CA SER A 33 1.77 3.55 16.28
C SER A 33 1.32 4.53 15.19
N THR A 34 2.21 5.41 14.70
CA THR A 34 1.90 6.41 13.66
C THR A 34 1.71 5.81 12.26
N ALA A 35 2.29 4.64 12.02
CA ALA A 35 2.10 3.86 10.80
C ALA A 35 1.06 2.74 10.99
N ASP A 36 0.63 2.49 12.23
CA ASP A 36 -0.26 1.38 12.56
C ASP A 36 -1.69 1.63 12.07
N VAL A 37 -2.12 0.82 11.11
CA VAL A 37 -3.47 0.82 10.54
C VAL A 37 -4.45 -0.06 11.32
N GLY A 38 -4.09 -0.49 12.54
CA GLY A 38 -4.85 -1.39 13.41
C GLY A 38 -4.36 -2.84 13.38
N GLU A 39 -3.08 -3.06 13.13
CA GLU A 39 -2.42 -4.36 13.17
C GLU A 39 -2.42 -4.94 14.58
N ASN A 40 -2.21 -4.07 15.58
CA ASN A 40 -2.21 -4.44 16.99
C ASN A 40 -3.51 -5.09 17.47
N ASN A 41 -4.62 -4.92 16.75
CA ASN A 41 -5.88 -5.58 17.06
C ASN A 41 -5.83 -7.10 16.91
N TYR A 42 -4.96 -7.60 16.03
CA TYR A 42 -4.80 -9.03 15.75
C TYR A 42 -3.71 -9.70 16.59
N LEU A 43 -2.95 -8.91 17.37
CA LEU A 43 -1.93 -9.41 18.26
C LEU A 43 -2.56 -9.82 19.61
N PRO A 44 -2.46 -11.10 20.02
CA PRO A 44 -3.17 -11.62 21.20
C PRO A 44 -2.71 -10.97 22.52
N PHE A 45 -1.45 -10.54 22.59
CA PHE A 45 -0.85 -9.94 23.80
C PHE A 45 -0.57 -8.44 23.67
N SER A 46 -1.12 -7.77 22.65
CA SER A 46 -0.92 -6.32 22.52
C SER A 46 -1.84 -5.55 23.46
N SER A 47 -1.24 -4.80 24.38
CA SER A 47 -1.95 -3.85 25.25
C SER A 47 -2.20 -2.49 24.59
N PHE A 48 -1.56 -2.22 23.44
CA PHE A 48 -1.63 -0.94 22.75
C PHE A 48 -2.56 -1.02 21.54
N LYS A 49 -3.86 -0.79 21.75
CA LYS A 49 -4.90 -0.83 20.70
C LYS A 49 -5.67 0.48 20.65
N ALA A 50 -5.71 1.15 19.50
CA ALA A 50 -6.49 2.38 19.32
C ALA A 50 -7.96 2.11 18.90
N ASN A 51 -8.65 1.23 19.62
CA ASN A 51 -10.07 0.92 19.41
C ASN A 51 -10.97 1.64 20.43
N PHE A 52 -10.62 2.87 20.77
CA PHE A 52 -11.36 3.65 21.77
C PHE A 52 -11.29 5.14 21.42
N MET A 53 -12.24 5.90 21.96
CA MET A 53 -12.31 7.34 21.74
C MET A 53 -11.10 8.05 22.38
N PRO A 54 -10.42 8.99 21.70
CA PRO A 54 -10.86 9.80 20.54
C PRO A 54 -10.69 9.15 19.16
N TYR A 55 -9.99 8.02 19.04
CA TYR A 55 -9.51 7.52 17.75
C TYR A 55 -10.62 7.08 16.78
N GLY A 56 -10.51 7.57 15.55
CA GLY A 56 -11.39 7.22 14.43
C GLY A 56 -12.75 7.95 14.37
N ILE A 57 -13.03 8.94 15.21
CA ILE A 57 -14.31 9.68 15.21
C ILE A 57 -14.62 10.28 13.82
N ASN A 58 -13.62 10.90 13.18
CA ASN A 58 -13.81 11.66 11.94
C ASN A 58 -13.50 10.87 10.66
N TYR A 59 -13.20 9.57 10.77
CA TYR A 59 -12.77 8.77 9.61
C TYR A 59 -13.36 7.35 9.60
N ILE A 60 -12.80 6.43 10.39
CA ILE A 60 -13.27 5.06 10.51
C ILE A 60 -13.28 4.70 11.99
N PRO A 61 -14.48 4.62 12.61
CA PRO A 61 -14.61 4.30 14.03
C PRO A 61 -13.95 2.96 14.37
N MET A 62 -13.23 2.90 15.49
CA MET A 62 -12.66 1.66 16.05
C MET A 62 -11.78 0.88 15.05
N SER A 63 -11.06 1.58 14.18
CA SER A 63 -10.19 0.97 13.17
C SER A 63 -8.85 0.45 13.71
N GLY A 64 -8.48 0.81 14.94
CA GLY A 64 -7.18 0.49 15.54
C GLY A 64 -6.06 1.45 15.12
N ARG A 65 -6.40 2.52 14.40
CA ARG A 65 -5.48 3.58 13.99
C ARG A 65 -5.30 4.58 15.13
N PHE A 66 -4.05 4.93 15.45
CA PHE A 66 -3.73 5.96 16.46
C PHE A 66 -3.93 7.39 15.91
N SER A 67 -5.06 7.63 15.25
CA SER A 67 -5.44 8.92 14.67
C SER A 67 -6.96 9.02 14.53
N ASP A 68 -7.48 10.23 14.62
CA ASP A 68 -8.89 10.54 14.36
C ASP A 68 -9.20 10.62 12.86
N GLY A 69 -8.15 10.61 12.04
CA GLY A 69 -8.20 10.78 10.60
C GLY A 69 -7.39 9.74 9.83
N ARG A 70 -6.99 10.14 8.61
CA ARG A 70 -6.09 9.36 7.75
C ARG A 70 -4.66 9.39 8.29
N LEU A 71 -3.92 8.31 8.07
CA LEU A 71 -2.48 8.23 8.34
C LEU A 71 -1.69 8.68 7.12
N VAL A 72 -0.40 8.96 7.31
CA VAL A 72 0.53 9.35 6.22
C VAL A 72 0.50 8.34 5.07
N GLY A 73 0.43 7.04 5.38
CA GLY A 73 0.32 5.98 4.37
C GLY A 73 -0.91 6.10 3.46
N ASP A 74 -2.04 6.57 3.98
CA ASP A 74 -3.25 6.77 3.15
C ASP A 74 -3.07 7.93 2.17
N PHE A 75 -2.33 8.97 2.55
CA PHE A 75 -2.01 10.09 1.65
C PHE A 75 -0.98 9.69 0.60
N LEU A 76 0.04 8.92 0.98
CA LEU A 76 1.03 8.37 0.05
C LEU A 76 0.39 7.47 -1.00
N GLY A 77 -0.53 6.59 -0.60
CA GLY A 77 -1.25 5.74 -1.54
C GLY A 77 -2.14 6.52 -2.51
N LYS A 78 -2.80 7.58 -2.03
CA LYS A 78 -3.55 8.50 -2.91
C LYS A 78 -2.65 9.22 -3.90
N LEU A 79 -1.49 9.71 -3.46
CA LEU A 79 -0.52 10.37 -4.32
C LEU A 79 0.06 9.42 -5.37
N ALA A 80 0.27 8.15 -4.98
CA ALA A 80 0.67 7.07 -5.87
C ALA A 80 -0.42 6.66 -6.87
N THR A 81 -1.58 7.33 -6.89
CA THR A 81 -2.74 7.02 -7.74
C THR A 81 -3.19 5.56 -7.57
N MET A 82 -2.96 4.98 -6.39
CA MET A 82 -3.50 3.66 -6.07
C MET A 82 -5.03 3.79 -5.93
N PRO A 83 -5.81 2.89 -6.53
CA PRO A 83 -7.25 2.78 -6.26
C PRO A 83 -7.47 2.77 -4.74
N GLY A 84 -8.37 3.63 -4.24
CA GLY A 84 -8.55 3.84 -2.80
C GLY A 84 -8.86 2.57 -1.99
N ASP A 85 -9.37 1.54 -2.65
CA ASP A 85 -9.68 0.21 -2.08
C ASP A 85 -8.45 -0.70 -1.92
N LEU A 86 -7.34 -0.43 -2.63
CA LEU A 86 -6.11 -1.21 -2.55
C LEU A 86 -5.30 -0.90 -1.28
N LEU A 87 -5.41 0.31 -0.74
CA LEU A 87 -4.73 0.68 0.51
C LEU A 87 -5.27 -0.09 1.72
N ILE A 88 -6.55 -0.49 1.68
CA ILE A 88 -7.16 -1.34 2.71
C ILE A 88 -6.90 -2.82 2.41
N ARG A 89 -6.84 -3.23 1.13
CA ARG A 89 -6.60 -4.63 0.72
C ARG A 89 -5.16 -5.12 0.84
N LEU A 90 -4.14 -4.25 0.79
CA LEU A 90 -2.76 -4.68 1.04
C LEU A 90 -2.55 -5.18 2.49
N LYS A 91 -3.46 -4.84 3.41
CA LYS A 91 -3.44 -5.34 4.80
C LYS A 91 -3.73 -6.84 4.91
N SER A 92 -4.54 -7.45 4.04
CA SER A 92 -4.78 -8.90 4.09
C SER A 92 -3.69 -9.70 3.37
N GLU A 93 -3.19 -9.18 2.25
CA GLU A 93 -2.19 -9.86 1.42
C GLU A 93 -0.78 -9.78 2.03
N ALA A 94 -0.35 -8.62 2.58
CA ALA A 94 0.96 -8.52 3.22
C ALA A 94 1.05 -9.37 4.49
N HIS A 95 -0.03 -9.43 5.28
CA HIS A 95 -0.12 -10.31 6.44
C HIS A 95 -0.18 -11.80 6.03
N PHE A 96 -0.80 -12.13 4.89
CA PHE A 96 -0.80 -13.48 4.31
C PHE A 96 0.59 -13.88 3.77
N VAL A 97 1.28 -12.99 3.05
CA VAL A 97 2.63 -13.21 2.51
C VAL A 97 3.66 -13.33 3.63
N LEU A 98 3.61 -12.47 4.66
CA LEU A 98 4.48 -12.56 5.83
C LEU A 98 4.16 -13.80 6.70
N ARG A 99 2.88 -14.23 6.80
CA ARG A 99 2.50 -15.48 7.50
C ARG A 99 2.89 -16.74 6.72
N SER A 100 2.89 -16.70 5.39
CA SER A 100 3.34 -17.82 4.55
C SER A 100 4.86 -18.01 4.54
N SER A 101 5.61 -16.95 4.89
CA SER A 101 7.08 -16.96 4.91
C SER A 101 7.64 -17.24 6.31
N VAL A 102 6.82 -17.19 7.35
CA VAL A 102 7.26 -17.45 8.73
C VAL A 102 6.36 -18.50 9.36
N HIS A 103 6.72 -19.76 9.13
CA HIS A 103 6.29 -20.87 9.99
C HIS A 103 7.05 -20.71 11.32
N TRP A 104 6.41 -20.07 12.31
CA TRP A 104 6.93 -20.12 13.67
C TRP A 104 6.73 -21.53 14.24
N PRO A 105 7.73 -22.12 14.91
CA PRO A 105 7.59 -23.36 15.68
C PRO A 105 6.62 -23.19 16.86
#